data_AF-A0A925QEY1-F1
#
_entry.id   AF-A0A925QEY1-F1
#
_cell.length_a   1.000
_cell.length_b   1.000
_cell.length_c   1.000
_cell.angle_alpha   90.00
_cell.angle_beta   90.00
_cell.angle_gamma   90.00
#
_symmetry.space_group_name_H-M   'P 1'
#
loop_
_entity.id
_entity.type
_entity.pdbx_description
1 polymer ?
#
loop_
_entity_poly.entity_id
_entity_poly.type
_entity_poly.pdbx_seq_one_letter_code
_entity_poly.pdbx_strand_id
1 'polypeptide(L)'
;MRIKARRPTHPGELLREETLPAARLTQSEVASRLGVSRSTVSDLIHERRSVNPDLAHRLARVFDTTPEFWLRLQEAVDVWETLQANRAKYDRLKPLRERAA
;
A
#
# COMPACT_ATOMS: atom_id res chain seq x y z
N MET A 1 -11.65 1.82 -10.40
CA MET A 1 -10.44 2.61 -10.05
C MET A 1 -9.92 3.27 -11.33
N ARG A 2 -9.73 4.59 -11.36
CA ARG A 2 -9.08 5.28 -12.50
C ARG A 2 -7.57 5.11 -12.32
N ILE A 3 -6.89 4.49 -13.28
CA ILE A 3 -5.43 4.37 -13.23
C ILE A 3 -4.84 5.77 -13.41
N LYS A 4 -4.17 6.29 -12.37
CA LYS A 4 -3.56 7.62 -12.37
C LYS A 4 -2.24 7.59 -13.15
N ALA A 5 -1.91 8.69 -13.84
CA ALA A 5 -0.62 8.83 -14.53
C ALA A 5 0.57 8.83 -13.54
N ARG A 6 0.37 9.32 -12.32
CA ARG A 6 1.35 9.32 -11.23
C ARG A 6 1.22 8.05 -10.38
N ARG A 7 2.35 7.51 -9.91
CA ARG A 7 2.41 6.40 -8.94
C ARG A 7 1.57 6.74 -7.69
N PRO A 8 0.66 5.86 -7.25
CA PRO A 8 -0.07 6.02 -6.00
C PRO A 8 0.86 6.02 -4.78
N THR A 9 0.43 6.65 -3.70
CA THR A 9 1.17 6.68 -2.44
C THR A 9 1.24 5.28 -1.84
N HIS A 10 2.45 4.82 -1.53
CA HIS A 10 2.65 3.54 -0.85
C HIS A 10 2.22 3.65 0.62
N PRO A 11 1.59 2.62 1.23
CA PRO A 11 1.28 2.62 2.66
C PRO A 11 2.46 3.00 3.55
N GLY A 12 3.65 2.54 3.17
CA GLY A 12 4.93 2.87 3.80
C GLY A 12 5.31 4.35 3.75
N GLU A 13 5.07 5.00 2.62
CA GLU A 13 5.28 6.45 2.45
C GLU A 13 4.32 7.22 3.37
N LEU A 14 3.03 6.86 3.37
CA LEU A 14 2.04 7.47 4.28
C LEU A 14 2.43 7.29 5.76
N LEU A 15 2.93 6.10 6.13
CA LEU A 15 3.43 5.86 7.48
C LEU A 15 4.60 6.79 7.82
N ARG A 16 5.60 6.84 6.93
CA ARG A 16 6.83 7.60 7.13
C ARG A 16 6.60 9.10 7.21
N GLU A 17 5.80 9.65 6.30
CA GLU A 17 5.67 11.10 6.12
C GLU A 17 4.55 11.72 6.97
N GLU A 18 3.48 10.97 7.26
CA GLU A 18 2.28 11.53 7.92
C GLU A 18 1.95 10.84 9.23
N THR A 19 1.86 9.50 9.22
CA THR A 19 1.29 8.77 10.37
C THR A 19 2.22 8.75 11.58
N LEU A 20 3.51 8.41 11.38
CA LEU A 20 4.48 8.35 12.47
C LEU A 20 4.82 9.74 13.04
N PRO A 21 5.03 10.79 12.22
CA PRO A 21 5.22 12.14 12.74
C PRO A 21 4.01 12.66 13.52
N ALA A 22 2.79 12.43 13.03
CA ALA A 22 1.56 12.85 13.73
C ALA A 22 1.40 12.13 15.09
N ALA A 23 1.74 10.85 15.16
CA ALA A 23 1.69 10.06 16.39
C ALA A 23 2.89 10.30 17.33
N ARG A 24 3.94 10.99 16.87
CA ARG A 24 5.22 11.18 17.58
C ARG A 24 5.86 9.86 18.03
N LEU A 25 5.74 8.82 17.20
CA LEU A 25 6.27 7.49 17.49
C LEU A 25 7.53 7.20 16.69
N THR A 26 8.51 6.57 17.34
CA THR A 26 9.68 5.99 16.70
C THR A 26 9.33 4.64 16.04
N GLN A 27 10.17 4.20 15.09
CA GLN A 27 10.02 2.89 14.45
C GLN A 27 10.02 1.74 15.46
N SER A 28 10.80 1.85 16.54
CA SER A 28 10.89 0.82 17.58
C SER A 28 9.61 0.72 18.40
N GLU A 29 9.00 1.85 18.76
CA GLU A 29 7.72 1.87 19.47
C GLU A 29 6.60 1.32 18.62
N VAL A 30 6.59 1.65 17.32
CA VAL A 30 5.61 1.14 16.36
C VAL A 30 5.76 -0.37 16.19
N ALA A 31 7.00 -0.87 16.05
CA ALA A 31 7.26 -2.30 15.94
C ALA A 31 6.72 -3.06 17.16
N SER A 32 6.97 -2.53 18.37
CA SER A 32 6.45 -3.08 19.62
C SER A 32 4.91 -3.08 19.65
N ARG A 33 4.27 -1.95 19.32
CA ARG A 33 2.80 -1.83 19.29
C ARG A 33 2.13 -2.73 18.26
N LEU A 34 2.76 -2.91 17.09
CA LEU A 34 2.27 -3.81 16.04
C LEU A 34 2.56 -5.28 16.34
N GLY A 35 3.45 -5.59 17.30
CA GLY A 35 3.88 -6.95 17.58
C GLY A 35 4.68 -7.57 16.44
N VAL A 36 5.55 -6.79 15.78
CA VAL A 36 6.40 -7.22 14.67
C VAL A 36 7.85 -6.80 14.91
N SER A 37 8.79 -7.33 14.12
CA SER A 37 10.19 -6.91 14.21
C SER A 37 10.37 -5.46 13.76
N ARG A 38 11.38 -4.78 14.31
CA ARG A 38 11.79 -3.45 13.81
C ARG A 38 12.18 -3.49 12.33
N SER A 39 12.74 -4.59 11.84
CA SER A 39 13.01 -4.78 10.41
C SER A 39 11.75 -4.77 9.57
N THR A 40 10.64 -5.35 10.05
CA THR A 40 9.35 -5.33 9.35
C THR A 40 8.84 -3.90 9.18
N VAL A 41 8.92 -3.09 10.25
CA VAL A 41 8.54 -1.66 10.18
C VAL A 41 9.48 -0.91 9.24
N SER A 42 10.79 -1.15 9.32
CA SER A 42 11.77 -0.53 8.43
C SER A 42 11.51 -0.86 6.96
N ASP A 43 11.24 -2.12 6.63
CA ASP A 43 10.92 -2.53 5.25
C ASP A 43 9.64 -1.87 4.77
N LEU A 44 8.63 -1.76 5.64
CA LEU A 44 7.38 -1.11 5.31
C LEU A 44 7.57 0.38 5.00
N ILE A 45 8.20 1.15 5.90
CA ILE A 45 8.38 2.60 5.71
C ILE A 45 9.34 2.95 4.56
N HIS A 46 10.25 2.04 4.17
CA HIS A 46 11.11 2.21 3.00
C HIS A 46 10.51 1.60 1.73
N GLU A 47 9.23 1.23 1.76
CA GLU A 47 8.49 0.72 0.59
C GLU A 47 9.08 -0.57 0.00
N ARG A 48 9.83 -1.32 0.81
CA ARG A 48 10.43 -2.62 0.45
C ARG A 48 9.53 -3.80 0.78
N ARG A 49 8.42 -3.56 1.49
CA ARG A 49 7.42 -4.56 1.88
C ARG A 49 6.01 -4.01 1.68
N SER A 50 5.18 -4.81 1.04
CA SER A 50 3.74 -4.57 0.90
C SER A 50 2.98 -4.79 2.21
N VAL A 51 1.87 -4.08 2.38
CA VAL A 51 0.90 -4.36 3.44
C VAL A 51 0.02 -5.54 3.05
N ASN A 52 0.15 -6.65 3.77
CA ASN A 52 -0.75 -7.79 3.67
C ASN A 52 -1.93 -7.67 4.67
N PRO A 53 -2.93 -8.58 4.65
CA PRO A 53 -4.08 -8.49 5.56
C PRO A 53 -3.74 -8.52 7.06
N ASP A 54 -2.73 -9.30 7.49
CA ASP A 54 -2.29 -9.32 8.90
C ASP A 54 -1.70 -7.97 9.32
N LEU A 55 -0.80 -7.39 8.52
CA LEU A 55 -0.26 -6.06 8.76
C LEU A 55 -1.35 -4.99 8.72
N ALA A 56 -2.31 -5.09 7.79
CA ALA A 56 -3.43 -4.16 7.73
C ALA A 56 -4.26 -4.16 9.02
N HIS A 57 -4.57 -5.34 9.58
CA HIS A 57 -5.25 -5.45 10.86
C HIS A 57 -4.44 -4.86 12.03
N ARG A 58 -3.12 -5.11 12.06
CA ARG A 58 -2.23 -4.53 13.09
C ARG A 58 -2.19 -3.01 13.01
N LEU A 59 -2.00 -2.47 11.81
CA LEU A 59 -1.97 -1.03 11.55
C LEU A 59 -3.30 -0.38 11.93
N ALA A 60 -4.42 -1.00 11.52
CA ALA A 60 -5.76 -0.56 11.87
C ALA A 60 -5.94 -0.43 13.40
N ARG A 61 -5.50 -1.45 14.14
CA ARG A 61 -5.62 -1.48 15.60
C ARG A 61 -4.76 -0.43 16.30
N VAL A 62 -3.55 -0.17 15.79
CA VAL A 62 -2.60 0.77 16.41
C VAL A 62 -2.92 2.23 16.08
N PHE A 63 -3.37 2.51 14.87
CA PHE A 63 -3.59 3.87 14.38
C PHE A 63 -5.06 4.30 14.34
N ASP A 64 -5.96 3.51 14.93
CA ASP A 64 -7.40 3.79 14.95
C ASP A 64 -7.98 4.03 13.54
N THR A 65 -7.69 3.10 12.64
CA THR A 65 -8.11 3.12 11.24
C THR A 65 -8.79 1.79 10.88
N THR A 66 -9.02 1.53 9.59
CA THR A 66 -9.62 0.27 9.10
C THR A 66 -8.59 -0.55 8.32
N PRO A 67 -8.63 -1.89 8.36
CA PRO A 67 -7.76 -2.73 7.53
C PRO A 67 -7.94 -2.43 6.04
N GLU A 68 -9.17 -2.15 5.61
CA GLU A 68 -9.52 -1.83 4.23
C GLU A 68 -8.86 -0.53 3.76
N PHE A 69 -8.66 0.44 4.64
CA PHE A 69 -7.93 1.67 4.31
C PHE A 69 -6.50 1.33 3.85
N TRP A 70 -5.77 0.54 4.63
CA TRP A 70 -4.40 0.14 4.31
C TRP A 70 -4.31 -0.75 3.08
N LEU A 71 -5.25 -1.70 2.94
CA LEU A 71 -5.30 -2.58 1.78
C LEU A 71 -5.61 -1.83 0.48
N ARG A 72 -6.48 -0.82 0.51
CA ARG A 72 -6.77 0.00 -0.68
C ARG A 72 -5.57 0.80 -1.16
N LEU A 73 -4.73 1.29 -0.23
CA LEU A 73 -3.48 1.95 -0.57
C LEU A 73 -2.52 0.97 -1.25
N GLN A 74 -2.38 -0.23 -0.69
CA GLN A 74 -1.55 -1.27 -1.30
C GLN A 74 -2.07 -1.69 -2.67
N GLU A 75 -3.37 -1.97 -2.79
CA GLU A 75 -4.01 -2.35 -4.05
C GLU A 75 -3.78 -1.29 -5.14
N ALA A 76 -3.86 0.00 -4.78
CA ALA A 76 -3.60 1.08 -5.72
C ALA A 76 -2.18 0.99 -6.31
N VAL A 77 -1.17 0.78 -5.45
CA VAL A 77 0.22 0.61 -5.87
C VAL A 77 0.38 -0.64 -6.72
N ASP A 78 -0.11 -1.78 -6.25
CA ASP A 78 0.03 -3.07 -6.92
C ASP A 78 -0.56 -3.04 -8.33
N VAL A 79 -1.75 -2.45 -8.49
CA VAL A 79 -2.40 -2.27 -9.80
C VAL A 79 -1.59 -1.36 -10.71
N TRP A 80 -1.06 -0.25 -10.18
CA TRP A 80 -0.25 0.68 -10.97
C TRP A 80 1.06 0.05 -11.42
N GLU A 81 1.80 -0.59 -10.52
CA GLU A 81 3.08 -1.25 -10.83
C GLU A 81 2.89 -2.40 -11.80
N THR A 82 1.84 -3.21 -11.61
CA THR A 82 1.48 -4.31 -12.52
C THR A 82 1.17 -3.79 -13.92
N LEU A 83 0.42 -2.69 -14.04
CA LEU A 83 0.17 -2.06 -15.33
C LEU A 83 1.47 -1.57 -15.98
N GLN A 84 2.31 -0.85 -15.24
CA GLN A 84 3.56 -0.31 -15.82
C GLN A 84 4.48 -1.43 -16.31
N ALA A 85 4.60 -2.52 -15.54
CA ALA A 85 5.45 -3.66 -15.91
C ALA A 85 4.91 -4.46 -17.12
N ASN A 86 3.59 -4.48 -17.31
CA ASN A 86 2.93 -5.35 -18.30
C ASN A 86 2.17 -4.59 -19.39
N ARG A 87 2.39 -3.29 -19.55
CA ARG A 87 1.58 -2.41 -20.40
C ARG A 87 1.39 -2.95 -21.82
N ALA A 88 2.50 -3.28 -22.49
CA ALA A 88 2.46 -3.80 -23.86
C ALA A 88 1.73 -5.14 -23.99
N LYS A 89 1.73 -5.97 -22.92
CA LYS A 89 0.98 -7.23 -22.89
C LYS A 89 -0.52 -6.95 -22.79
N TYR A 90 -0.92 -6.03 -21.91
CA TYR A 90 -2.33 -5.69 -21.71
C TYR A 90 -2.95 -4.94 -22.90
N ASP A 91 -2.19 -4.07 -23.56
CA ASP A 91 -2.67 -3.32 -24.73
C ASP A 91 -3.06 -4.23 -25.92
N ARG A 92 -2.56 -5.47 -25.97
CA ARG A 92 -2.86 -6.46 -27.01
C ARG A 92 -4.09 -7.31 -26.72
N LEU A 93 -4.62 -7.25 -25.50
CA LEU A 93 -5.78 -8.05 -25.11
C LEU A 93 -7.05 -7.47 -25.74
N LYS A 94 -7.86 -8.34 -26.34
CA LYS A 94 -9.14 -7.95 -26.95
C LYS A 94 -10.28 -8.11 -25.93
N PRO A 95 -11.14 -7.10 -25.75
CA PRO A 95 -12.28 -7.21 -24.84
C PRO A 95 -13.31 -8.23 -25.37
N LEU A 96 -13.95 -8.96 -24.45
CA LEU A 96 -14.97 -9.96 -24.78
C LEU A 96 -16.24 -9.37 -25.39
N ARG A 97 -16.54 -8.10 -25.07
CA ARG A 97 -17.61 -7.33 -25.69
C ARG A 97 -16.97 -6.07 -26.23
N GLU A 98 -16.93 -5.92 -27.55
CA GLU A 98 -16.72 -4.61 -28.15
C GLU A 98 -17.86 -3.74 -27.65
N ARG A 99 -17.53 -2.63 -26.97
CA ARG A 99 -18.56 -1.64 -26.66
C ARG A 99 -19.09 -1.15 -28.01
N ALA A 100 -20.33 -1.51 -28.33
CA ALA A 100 -21.05 -0.86 -29.42
C ALA A 100 -20.99 0.65 -29.16
N ALA A 101 -20.49 1.37 -30.17
CA ALA A 101 -20.30 2.82 -30.14
C ALA A 101 -21.60 3.57 -29.88
#